data_AF-A0A9E3BMJ9-F1
#
_entry.id   AF-A0A9E3BMJ9-F1
#
_cell.length_a   1.000
_cell.length_b   1.000
_cell.length_c   1.000
_cell.angle_alpha   90.00
_cell.angle_beta   90.00
_cell.angle_gamma   90.00
#
_symmetry.space_group_name_H-M   'P 1'
#
loop_
_entity.id
_entity.type
_entity.pdbx_description
1 polymer ?
#
loop_
_entity_poly.entity_id
_entity_poly.type
_entity_poly.pdbx_seq_one_letter_code
_entity_poly.pdbx_strand_id
1 'polypeptide(L)' 'VRIRPDADVTDIALLAADSNLYSIPVVDTQDRVLGVVTVDDVLEATIPEDWRRREPHFARGRAMRPRNSPSTP' A
#
# COMPACT_ATOMS: atom_id res chain seq x y z
N VAL A 1 -5.90 -14.25 9.02
CA VAL A 1 -4.78 -14.26 8.05
C VAL A 1 -3.90 -13.06 8.36
N ARG A 2 -2.57 -13.22 8.36
CA ARG A 2 -1.57 -12.17 8.69
C ARG A 2 -0.25 -12.48 7.98
N ILE A 3 0.60 -11.48 7.79
CA ILE A 3 1.90 -11.62 7.13
C ILE A 3 3.04 -11.05 7.99
N ARG A 4 4.27 -11.45 7.65
CA ARG A 4 5.50 -10.86 8.19
C ARG A 4 5.92 -9.63 7.35
N PRO A 5 6.72 -8.71 7.90
CA PRO A 5 7.17 -7.50 7.19
C PRO A 5 8.06 -7.78 5.98
N ASP A 6 8.68 -8.96 5.92
CA ASP A 6 9.58 -9.44 4.87
C ASP A 6 8.88 -10.35 3.85
N ALA A 7 7.54 -10.47 3.90
CA ALA A 7 6.79 -11.26 2.93
C ALA A 7 6.89 -10.69 1.51
N ASP A 8 6.99 -11.57 0.51
CA ASP A 8 7.04 -11.18 -0.89
C ASP A 8 5.70 -10.64 -1.37
N VAL A 9 5.72 -9.59 -2.20
CA VAL A 9 4.51 -8.93 -2.66
C VAL A 9 3.62 -9.85 -3.51
N THR A 10 4.22 -10.81 -4.22
CA THR A 10 3.51 -11.81 -5.03
C THR A 10 2.73 -12.76 -4.13
N ASP A 11 3.36 -13.23 -3.05
CA ASP A 11 2.70 -14.11 -2.09
C ASP A 11 1.54 -13.40 -1.37
N ILE A 12 1.72 -12.11 -1.06
CA ILE A 12 0.66 -11.28 -0.48
C ILE A 12 -0.51 -11.14 -1.47
N ALA A 13 -0.23 -10.94 -2.76
CA ALA A 13 -1.25 -10.83 -3.81
C ALA A 13 -2.05 -12.12 -3.97
N LEU A 14 -1.37 -13.26 -4.03
CA LEU A 14 -2.00 -14.58 -4.10
C LEU A 14 -2.88 -14.83 -2.86
N LEU A 15 -2.35 -14.56 -1.67
CA LEU A 15 -3.09 -14.71 -0.42
C LEU A 15 -4.35 -13.83 -0.38
N ALA A 16 -4.24 -12.58 -0.83
CA ALA A 16 -5.38 -11.65 -0.88
C ALA A 16 -6.45 -12.13 -1.86
N ALA A 17 -6.03 -12.61 -3.04
CA ALA A 17 -6.93 -13.11 -4.07
C ALA A 17 -7.63 -14.41 -3.66
N ASP A 18 -6.87 -15.39 -3.16
CA ASP A 18 -7.39 -16.71 -2.78
C ASP A 18 -8.33 -16.64 -1.56
N SER A 19 -8.07 -15.70 -0.66
CA SER A 19 -8.84 -15.52 0.57
C SER A 19 -9.84 -14.36 0.50
N ASN A 20 -9.98 -13.71 -0.66
CA ASN A 20 -10.88 -12.58 -0.91
C ASN A 20 -10.75 -11.45 0.16
N LEU A 21 -9.51 -11.13 0.54
CA LEU A 21 -9.19 -10.19 1.63
C LEU A 21 -8.98 -8.77 1.09
N TYR A 22 -9.62 -7.79 1.75
CA TYR A 22 -9.42 -6.37 1.47
C TYR A 22 -8.20 -5.77 2.18
N SER A 23 -7.81 -6.38 3.31
CA SER A 23 -6.68 -5.92 4.11
C SER A 23 -6.04 -7.07 4.88
N ILE A 24 -4.73 -7.00 5.09
CA ILE A 24 -3.94 -8.03 5.76
C ILE A 24 -3.05 -7.33 6.80
N PRO A 25 -3.15 -7.70 8.10
CA PRO A 25 -2.28 -7.15 9.13
C PRO A 25 -0.85 -7.67 8.99
N VAL A 26 0.11 -6.78 9.17
CA VAL A 26 1.54 -7.09 9.24
C VAL A 26 1.95 -7.18 10.70
N VAL A 27 2.56 -8.30 11.09
CA VAL A 27 2.93 -8.55 12.49
C VAL A 27 4.42 -8.84 12.68
N ASP A 28 4.98 -8.39 13.79
CA ASP A 28 6.34 -8.74 14.23
C ASP A 28 6.44 -10.18 14.75
N THR A 29 7.66 -10.63 15.08
CA THR A 29 7.93 -11.98 15.57
C THR A 29 7.19 -12.36 16.85
N GLN A 30 6.75 -11.37 17.64
CA GLN A 30 5.97 -11.53 18.85
C GLN A 30 4.45 -11.39 18.60
N ASP A 31 4.04 -11.41 17.34
CA ASP A 31 2.66 -11.28 16.87
C ASP A 31 1.99 -9.94 17.17
N ARG A 32 2.79 -8.88 17.36
CA ARG A 32 2.29 -7.52 17.53
C ARG A 32 2.07 -6.88 16.17
N VAL A 33 0.94 -6.17 16.02
CA VAL A 33 0.60 -5.48 14.77
C VAL A 33 1.53 -4.28 14.57
N LEU A 34 2.23 -4.27 13.44
CA LEU A 34 3.06 -3.17 12.98
C LEU A 34 2.30 -2.23 12.03
N GLY A 35 1.34 -2.79 11.29
CA GLY A 35 0.54 -2.04 10.32
C GLY A 35 -0.42 -2.95 9.55
N VAL A 36 -0.96 -2.40 8.47
CA VAL A 36 -1.89 -3.09 7.57
C VAL A 36 -1.48 -2.82 6.13
N VAL A 37 -1.62 -3.83 5.28
CA VAL A 37 -1.51 -3.71 3.82
C VAL A 37 -2.90 -3.91 3.25
N THR A 38 -3.32 -3.05 2.32
CA THR A 38 -4.61 -3.18 1.63
C THR A 38 -4.43 -3.76 0.23
N VAL A 39 -5.54 -4.22 -0.36
CA VAL A 39 -5.51 -4.76 -1.72
C VAL A 39 -5.05 -3.73 -2.76
N ASP A 40 -5.34 -2.44 -2.56
CA ASP A 40 -4.88 -1.37 -3.45
C ASP A 40 -3.37 -1.16 -3.39
N ASP A 41 -2.72 -1.26 -2.22
CA ASP A 41 -1.26 -1.21 -2.10
C ASP A 41 -0.59 -2.35 -2.90
N VAL A 42 -1.15 -3.56 -2.82
CA VAL A 42 -0.63 -4.75 -3.50
C VAL A 42 -0.84 -4.66 -5.01
N LEU A 43 -2.00 -4.15 -5.45
CA LEU A 43 -2.25 -3.89 -6.86
C LEU A 43 -1.31 -2.82 -7.41
N GLU A 44 -1.08 -1.73 -6.68
CA GLU A 44 -0.13 -0.68 -7.09
C GLU A 44 1.29 -1.23 -7.26
N ALA A 45 1.73 -2.10 -6.35
CA ALA A 45 3.06 -2.71 -6.38
C ALA A 45 3.23 -3.76 -7.50
N THR A 46 2.15 -4.42 -7.93
CA THR A 46 2.18 -5.49 -8.94
C THR A 46 1.94 -4.99 -10.37
N ILE A 47 1.33 -3.81 -10.54
CA ILE A 47 1.06 -3.25 -11.88
C ILE A 47 2.36 -2.76 -12.54
N PRO A 48 2.70 -3.26 -13.75
CA PRO A 48 3.86 -2.79 -14.51
C PRO A 48 3.81 -1.30 -14.84
N GLU A 49 4.97 -0.65 -14.86
CA GLU A 49 5.11 0.79 -15.09
C GLU A 49 4.49 1.27 -16.41
N ASP A 50 4.52 0.43 -17.46
CA ASP A 50 3.94 0.77 -18.76
C ASP A 50 2.42 0.91 -18.72
N TRP A 51 1.75 0.29 -17.75
CA TRP A 51 0.31 0.44 -17.55
C TRP A 51 -0.04 1.68 -16.74
N ARG A 52 0.90 2.22 -15.94
CA ARG A 52 0.72 3.49 -15.20
C ARG A 52 0.61 4.71 -16.11
N ARG A 53 1.07 4.61 -17.37
CA ARG A 53 1.02 5.70 -18.36
C ARG A 53 -0.39 6.01 -18.89
N ARG A 54 -1.36 5.11 -18.66
CA ARG A 54 -2.79 5.38 -18.82
C ARG A 54 -3.29 5.90 -17.46
N GLU A 55 -3.16 7.20 -17.20
CA GLU A 55 -3.35 7.82 -15.87
C GLU A 55 -4.41 7.11 -14.98
N PRO A 56 -3.99 6.36 -13.95
CA PRO A 56 -4.89 5.91 -12.90
C PRO A 56 -5.03 7.05 -11.88
N HIS A 57 -6.26 7.39 -11.52
CA HIS A 57 -6.59 8.44 -10.53
C HIS A 57 -5.98 8.24 -9.12
N PHE A 58 -5.33 7.11 -8.84
CA PHE A 58 -4.80 6.72 -7.53
C PHE A 58 -3.53 7.47 -7.10
N ALA A 59 -2.76 8.07 -8.03
CA ALA A 59 -1.51 8.78 -7.69
C ALA A 59 -1.70 10.15 -7.01
N ARG A 60 -2.93 10.63 -6.79
CA ARG A 60 -3.21 11.99 -6.28
C ARG A 60 -3.27 12.12 -4.75
N GLY A 61 -3.01 11.06 -3.99
CA GLY A 61 -3.12 11.08 -2.52
C GLY A 61 -1.87 11.53 -1.74
N ARG A 62 -0.68 11.58 -2.36
CA ARG A 62 0.60 11.82 -1.64
C ARG A 62 1.30 13.15 -1.96
N ALA A 63 0.59 14.14 -2.49
CA ALA A 63 1.07 15.51 -2.52
C ALA A 63 0.71 16.22 -1.20
N MET A 64 1.52 15.98 -0.16
CA MET A 64 1.52 16.79 1.06
C MET A 64 1.77 18.26 0.68
N ARG A 65 0.78 19.12 0.90
CA ARG A 65 0.90 20.58 0.75
C ARG A 65 2.07 21.08 1.63
N PRO A 66 3.05 21.84 1.11
CA PRO A 66 3.96 22.56 1.98
C PRO A 66 3.18 23.65 2.72
N ARG A 67 3.04 23.50 4.04
CA ARG A 67 2.55 24.56 4.95
C ARG A 67 3.65 25.59 5.17
N ASN A 68 3.91 26.43 4.16
CA ASN A 68 4.72 27.62 4.34
C ASN A 68 3.90 28.82 3.88
N SER A 69 3.15 29.41 4.81
CA SER A 69 2.56 30.74 4.65
C SER A 69 3.66 31.78 4.92
N PRO A 70 3.98 32.69 3.99
CA PRO A 70 4.64 33.93 4.37
C PRO A 70 3.58 34.85 4.99
N SER A 71 3.79 35.24 6.25
CA SER A 71 3.13 36.41 6.81
C SER A 71 3.63 37.64 6.04
N THR A 72 2.78 38.18 5.17
CA THR A 72 3.05 39.49 4.56
C THR A 72 2.72 40.57 5.62
N PRO A 73 3.61 41.56 5.83
CA PRO A 73 3.36 42.68 6.75
C PRO A 73 2.27 43.63 6.26
#